data_AF-A0A3P6TDY0-F1
#
_entry.id   AF-A0A3P6TDY0-F1
#
_cell.length_a   1.000
_cell.length_b   1.000
_cell.length_c   1.000
_cell.angle_alpha   90.00
_cell.angle_beta   90.00
_cell.angle_gamma   90.00
#
_symmetry.space_group_name_H-M   'P 1'
#
loop_
_entity.id
_entity.type
_entity.pdbx_description
1 polymer ?
#
loop_
_entity_poly.entity_id
_entity_poly.type
_entity_poly.pdbx_seq_one_letter_code
_entity_poly.pdbx_strand_id
1 'polypeptide(L)'
;MKCTNCGEEPEHWQYVIAEEKFNMPGSRGAANILEKCKLCGRINSLEIVKDSFRSYKNSDDYDELIRFDCRGLEPTDFDPKSGWRAIGTESATVFENIDLTEKEWVDYDEKAAQPTEINEIQCRFVLCRKQ
;
A
#
# COMPACT_ATOMS: atom_id res chain seq x y z
N MET A 1 -11.36 2.87 -0.59
CA MET A 1 -11.16 3.61 0.68
C MET A 1 -12.52 4.08 1.15
N LYS A 2 -12.83 3.87 2.42
CA LYS A 2 -14.18 4.02 2.97
C LYS A 2 -14.26 5.14 4.01
N CYS A 3 -15.28 5.98 3.92
CA CYS A 3 -15.55 7.01 4.90
C CYS A 3 -16.11 6.39 6.18
N THR A 4 -15.43 6.58 7.31
CA THR A 4 -15.84 6.01 8.60
C THR A 4 -17.05 6.71 9.23
N ASN A 5 -17.50 7.84 8.66
CA ASN A 5 -18.66 8.57 9.14
C ASN A 5 -19.99 8.07 8.55
N CYS A 6 -20.00 7.73 7.26
CA CYS A 6 -21.24 7.40 6.53
C CYS A 6 -21.17 6.11 5.72
N GLY A 7 -20.00 5.45 5.67
CA GLY A 7 -19.79 4.20 4.95
C GLY A 7 -19.56 4.35 3.45
N GLU A 8 -19.60 5.56 2.90
CA GLU A 8 -19.35 5.82 1.47
C GLU A 8 -17.97 5.31 1.04
N GLU A 9 -17.94 4.57 -0.06
CA GLU A 9 -16.73 4.03 -0.67
C GLU A 9 -16.76 4.30 -2.19
N PRO A 10 -15.82 5.10 -2.73
CA PRO A 10 -15.78 5.36 -4.15
C PRO A 10 -15.43 4.11 -4.97
N GLU A 11 -16.07 3.95 -6.13
CA GLU A 11 -15.83 2.82 -7.06
C GLU A 11 -14.48 2.86 -7.80
N HIS A 12 -13.72 3.96 -7.66
CA HIS A 12 -12.43 4.13 -8.33
C HIS A 12 -11.27 4.02 -7.33
N TRP A 13 -10.14 3.52 -7.84
CA TRP A 13 -8.88 3.50 -7.09
C TRP A 13 -8.41 4.91 -6.77
N GLN A 14 -7.83 5.04 -5.57
CA GLN A 14 -7.22 6.27 -5.09
C GLN A 14 -5.76 5.99 -4.78
N TYR A 15 -4.86 6.84 -5.27
CA TYR A 15 -3.43 6.66 -5.13
C TYR A 15 -2.91 7.45 -3.92
N VAL A 16 -2.06 6.81 -3.12
CA VAL A 16 -1.36 7.46 -2.01
C VAL A 16 0.13 7.50 -2.37
N ILE A 17 0.67 8.69 -2.57
CA ILE A 17 2.08 8.89 -2.94
C ILE A 17 2.85 9.40 -1.71
N ALA A 18 3.97 8.75 -1.38
CA ALA A 18 4.72 9.02 -0.15
C ALA A 18 5.27 10.47 -0.10
N GLU A 19 5.70 10.97 -1.25
CA GLU A 19 6.27 12.29 -1.48
C GLU A 19 5.21 13.40 -1.48
N GLU A 20 3.95 13.06 -1.77
CA GLU A 20 2.87 14.04 -1.78
C GLU A 20 2.43 14.36 -0.35
N LYS A 21 2.41 15.67 -0.03
CA LYS A 21 1.95 16.18 1.26
C LYS A 21 1.08 17.40 1.05
N PHE A 22 -0.13 17.35 1.60
CA PHE A 22 -1.10 18.43 1.57
C PHE A 22 -1.32 19.00 2.97
N ASN A 23 -1.32 20.33 3.08
CA ASN A 23 -1.55 21.02 4.36
C ASN A 23 -3.00 20.82 4.82
N MET A 24 -3.17 20.35 6.06
CA MET A 24 -4.51 20.14 6.63
C MET A 24 -5.17 21.48 6.98
N PRO A 25 -6.42 21.74 6.53
CA PRO A 25 -7.16 22.94 6.91
C PRO A 25 -7.32 23.06 8.43
N GLY A 26 -6.93 24.21 9.01
CA GLY A 26 -7.08 24.46 10.45
C GLY A 26 -6.12 23.68 11.36
N SER A 27 -5.09 23.04 10.80
CA SER A 27 -4.08 22.29 11.55
C SER A 27 -2.67 22.64 11.05
N ARG A 28 -1.66 22.35 11.86
CA ARG A 28 -0.23 22.47 11.46
C ARG A 28 0.32 21.19 10.80
N GLY A 29 -0.48 20.12 10.74
CA GLY A 29 -0.04 18.87 10.14
C GLY A 29 -0.27 18.81 8.63
N ALA A 30 0.37 17.85 7.99
CA ALA A 30 0.17 17.50 6.58
C ALA A 30 -0.35 16.06 6.46
N ALA A 31 -0.93 15.72 5.31
CA ALA A 31 -1.38 14.37 5.00
C ALA A 31 -1.03 14.01 3.56
N ASN A 32 -0.93 12.71 3.25
CA ASN A 32 -0.71 12.25 1.88
C ASN A 32 -2.00 12.30 1.06
N ILE A 33 -3.16 12.21 1.70
CA ILE A 33 -4.48 12.39 1.09
C ILE A 33 -5.32 13.35 1.92
N LEU A 34 -6.02 14.25 1.23
CA LEU A 34 -7.12 15.05 1.74
C LEU A 34 -8.33 14.89 0.83
N GLU A 35 -9.37 14.23 1.32
CA GLU A 35 -10.57 13.93 0.53
C GLU A 35 -11.83 14.44 1.24
N LYS A 36 -12.67 15.16 0.50
CA LYS A 36 -14.03 15.49 0.96
C LYS A 36 -14.98 14.37 0.54
N CYS A 37 -15.58 13.69 1.52
CA CYS A 37 -16.59 12.67 1.26
C CYS A 37 -17.77 13.28 0.47
N LYS A 38 -18.09 12.69 -0.68
CA LYS A 38 -19.16 13.17 -1.56
C LYS A 38 -20.57 13.01 -0.96
N LEU A 39 -20.75 12.04 -0.05
CA LEU A 39 -22.03 11.79 0.60
C LEU A 39 -22.28 12.70 1.80
N CYS A 40 -21.38 12.69 2.81
CA CYS A 40 -21.60 13.43 4.07
C CYS A 40 -20.84 14.78 4.17
N GLY A 41 -20.01 15.11 3.19
CA GLY A 41 -19.26 16.37 3.14
C GLY A 41 -18.09 16.49 4.12
N ARG A 42 -17.84 15.47 4.96
CA ARG A 42 -16.70 15.43 5.89
C ARG A 42 -15.37 15.44 5.13
N ILE A 43 -14.41 16.21 5.62
CA ILE A 43 -13.03 16.18 5.15
C ILE A 43 -12.29 15.08 5.92
N ASN A 44 -11.77 14.10 5.18
CA ASN A 44 -11.01 12.98 5.69
C ASN A 44 -9.55 13.12 5.26
N SER A 45 -8.65 12.50 6.02
CA SER A 45 -7.22 12.49 5.70
C SER A 45 -6.60 11.13 5.95
N LEU A 46 -5.53 10.85 5.20
CA LEU A 46 -4.68 9.69 5.39
C LEU A 46 -3.23 10.12 5.23
N GLU A 47 -2.38 9.73 6.17
CA GLU A 47 -0.94 9.98 6.14
C GLU A 47 -0.17 8.66 6.20
N ILE A 48 0.82 8.49 5.33
CA ILE A 48 1.78 7.39 5.45
C ILE A 48 2.66 7.65 6.66
N VAL A 49 2.69 6.71 7.60
CA VAL A 49 3.53 6.79 8.80
C VAL A 49 4.99 6.73 8.37
N LYS A 50 5.77 7.72 8.82
CA LYS A 50 7.21 7.79 8.52
C LYS A 50 7.92 6.51 8.97
N ASP A 51 8.86 6.02 8.15
CA ASP A 51 9.67 4.84 8.43
C ASP A 51 8.85 3.55 8.66
N SER A 52 7.61 3.50 8.13
CA SER A 52 6.74 2.32 8.23
C SER A 52 6.87 1.33 7.07
N PHE A 53 7.51 1.72 5.97
CA PHE A 53 7.75 0.81 4.85
C PHE A 53 8.59 -0.39 5.30
N ARG A 54 8.20 -1.58 4.84
CA ARG A 54 8.87 -2.85 5.09
C ARG A 54 8.87 -3.66 3.80
N SER A 55 9.88 -4.50 3.63
CA SER A 55 9.90 -5.51 2.57
C SER A 55 9.06 -6.71 2.98
N TYR A 56 8.28 -7.26 2.06
CA TYR A 56 7.73 -8.60 2.24
C TYR A 56 8.86 -9.64 2.17
N LYS A 57 8.92 -10.53 3.15
CA LYS A 57 9.85 -11.67 3.14
C LYS A 57 9.12 -12.85 2.54
N ASN A 58 9.78 -13.58 1.64
CA ASN A 58 9.23 -14.80 1.04
C ASN A 58 8.82 -15.80 2.14
N SER A 59 7.54 -15.78 2.48
CA SER A 59 6.88 -16.56 3.52
C SER A 59 5.42 -16.72 3.13
N ASP A 60 4.75 -17.71 3.69
CA ASP A 60 3.32 -17.95 3.47
C ASP A 60 2.44 -17.15 4.45
N ASP A 61 3.04 -16.27 5.25
CA ASP A 61 2.39 -15.48 6.29
C ASP A 61 2.22 -14.01 5.88
N TYR A 62 1.18 -13.37 6.41
CA TYR A 62 1.04 -11.92 6.27
C TYR A 62 2.16 -11.17 7.02
N ASP A 63 2.88 -10.31 6.30
CA ASP A 63 3.84 -9.37 6.87
C ASP A 63 3.32 -7.92 6.80
N GLU A 64 3.76 -7.06 7.72
CA GLU A 64 3.45 -5.62 7.68
C GLU A 64 4.23 -5.00 6.52
N LEU A 65 3.55 -4.36 5.56
CA LEU A 65 4.19 -3.67 4.44
C LEU A 65 4.33 -2.16 4.69
N ILE A 66 3.29 -1.53 5.24
CA ILE A 66 3.18 -0.08 5.43
C ILE A 66 2.15 0.22 6.51
N ARG A 67 2.29 1.37 7.20
CA ARG A 67 1.28 1.88 8.15
C ARG A 67 0.75 3.24 7.73
N PHE A 68 -0.53 3.46 8.02
CA PHE A 68 -1.24 4.71 7.73
C PHE A 68 -1.83 5.32 9.02
N ASP A 69 -1.67 6.63 9.23
CA ASP A 69 -2.47 7.42 10.18
C ASP A 69 -3.72 7.91 9.45
N CYS A 70 -4.86 7.32 9.81
CA CYS A 70 -6.13 7.55 9.13
C CYS A 70 -7.09 8.38 10.00
N ARG A 71 -7.70 9.42 9.42
CA ARG A 71 -8.67 10.30 10.11
C ARG A 71 -9.94 10.45 9.28
N GLY A 72 -11.00 9.73 9.67
CA GLY A 72 -12.29 9.76 8.96
C GLY A 72 -12.36 8.88 7.72
N LEU A 73 -11.26 8.20 7.37
CA LEU A 73 -11.11 7.30 6.23
C LEU A 73 -10.50 5.98 6.71
N GLU A 74 -10.79 4.88 6.03
CA GLU A 74 -10.09 3.61 6.20
C GLU A 74 -9.78 2.98 4.83
N PRO A 75 -8.53 2.54 4.58
CA PRO A 75 -8.22 1.66 3.46
C PRO A 75 -8.90 0.31 3.63
N THR A 76 -9.40 -0.22 2.52
CA THR A 76 -10.27 -1.40 2.46
C THR A 76 -9.77 -2.44 1.47
N ASP A 77 -9.05 -2.00 0.44
CA ASP A 77 -8.45 -2.84 -0.58
C ASP A 77 -7.13 -2.22 -1.06
N PHE A 78 -6.27 -3.03 -1.66
CA PHE A 78 -4.96 -2.63 -2.16
C PHE A 78 -4.68 -3.24 -3.53
N ASP A 79 -4.29 -2.38 -4.46
CA ASP A 79 -3.83 -2.76 -5.80
C ASP A 79 -2.33 -2.47 -5.91
N PRO A 80 -1.46 -3.50 -5.96
CA PRO A 80 -0.01 -3.31 -5.91
C PRO A 80 0.55 -2.66 -7.16
N LYS A 81 -0.11 -2.76 -8.32
CA LYS A 81 0.36 -2.19 -9.60
C LYS A 81 1.84 -2.52 -9.88
N SER A 82 2.57 -1.60 -10.49
CA SER A 82 3.96 -1.78 -10.92
C SER A 82 4.94 -0.92 -10.12
N GLY A 83 6.24 -1.14 -10.36
CA GLY A 83 7.32 -0.41 -9.70
C GLY A 83 7.94 -1.15 -8.52
N TRP A 84 7.68 -2.47 -8.42
CA TRP A 84 8.25 -3.30 -7.37
C TRP A 84 9.68 -3.72 -7.68
N ARG A 85 10.40 -4.03 -6.61
CA ARG A 85 11.77 -4.55 -6.66
C ARG A 85 11.87 -5.76 -5.75
N ALA A 86 12.48 -6.84 -6.25
CA ALA A 86 12.72 -8.07 -5.51
C ALA A 86 14.19 -8.49 -5.60
N ILE A 87 14.58 -9.41 -4.71
CA ILE A 87 15.90 -10.01 -4.68
C ILE A 87 15.72 -11.52 -4.68
N GLY A 88 16.37 -12.22 -5.62
CA GLY A 88 16.39 -13.67 -5.71
C GLY A 88 16.92 -14.29 -4.41
N THR A 89 16.18 -15.28 -3.89
CA THR A 89 16.42 -15.87 -2.57
C THR A 89 17.76 -16.58 -2.45
N GLU A 90 18.26 -17.16 -3.55
CA GLU A 90 19.49 -17.98 -3.56
C GLU A 90 20.70 -17.25 -4.18
N SER A 91 20.46 -16.32 -5.11
CA SER A 91 21.50 -15.75 -5.98
C SER A 91 21.83 -14.27 -5.70
N ALA A 92 20.98 -13.60 -4.90
CA ALA A 92 20.93 -12.15 -4.76
C ALA A 92 20.76 -11.38 -6.09
N THR A 93 20.26 -12.03 -7.15
CA THR A 93 19.84 -11.37 -8.40
C THR A 93 18.78 -10.32 -8.08
N VAL A 94 18.92 -9.11 -8.61
CA VAL A 94 17.99 -8.02 -8.38
C VAL A 94 17.03 -7.93 -9.56
N PHE A 95 15.74 -7.98 -9.27
CA PHE A 95 14.66 -7.79 -10.24
C PHE A 95 14.04 -6.41 -9.99
N GLU A 96 14.04 -5.56 -11.01
CA GLU A 96 13.55 -4.18 -10.97
C GLU A 96 12.31 -4.03 -11.85
N ASN A 97 11.48 -3.02 -11.58
CA ASN A 97 10.26 -2.71 -12.35
C ASN A 97 9.27 -3.89 -12.47
N ILE A 98 9.16 -4.71 -11.42
CA ILE A 98 8.17 -5.78 -11.35
C ILE A 98 6.77 -5.15 -11.42
N ASP A 99 5.92 -5.73 -12.28
CA ASP A 99 4.51 -5.36 -12.45
C ASP A 99 3.62 -6.46 -11.85
N LEU A 100 2.83 -6.09 -10.85
CA LEU A 100 1.88 -6.94 -10.13
C LEU A 100 0.43 -6.54 -10.41
N THR A 101 0.16 -5.83 -11.51
CA THR A 101 -1.20 -5.43 -11.89
C THR A 101 -2.15 -6.63 -12.04
N GLU A 102 -1.67 -7.75 -12.58
CA GLU A 102 -2.42 -9.01 -12.68
C GLU A 102 -2.32 -9.88 -11.42
N LYS A 103 -1.71 -9.36 -10.34
CA LYS A 103 -1.41 -10.07 -9.09
C LYS A 103 -0.51 -11.30 -9.25
N GLU A 104 0.14 -11.42 -10.40
CA GLU A 104 1.07 -12.48 -10.75
C GLU A 104 2.26 -11.89 -11.52
N TRP A 105 3.45 -12.46 -11.28
CA TRP A 105 4.67 -12.16 -12.00
C TRP A 105 5.54 -13.41 -12.05
N VAL A 106 6.18 -13.64 -13.19
CA VAL A 106 7.09 -14.76 -13.42
C VAL A 106 8.30 -14.28 -14.19
N ASP A 107 9.47 -14.82 -13.85
CA ASP A 107 10.74 -14.57 -14.54
C ASP A 107 11.70 -15.75 -14.31
N TYR A 108 12.96 -15.61 -14.72
CA TYR A 108 13.99 -16.62 -14.56
C TYR A 108 15.27 -16.05 -13.95
N ASP A 109 15.76 -16.69 -12.88
CA ASP A 109 17.01 -16.33 -12.25
C ASP A 109 18.16 -17.14 -12.86
N GLU A 110 18.86 -16.54 -13.83
CA GLU A 110 20.00 -17.16 -14.52
C GLU A 110 21.11 -17.61 -13.57
N LYS A 111 21.32 -16.91 -12.44
CA LYS A 111 22.37 -17.27 -11.49
C LYS A 111 22.01 -18.48 -10.63
N ALA A 112 20.72 -18.64 -10.32
CA ALA A 112 20.21 -19.81 -9.59
C ALA A 112 19.83 -20.97 -10.55
N ALA A 113 19.71 -20.69 -11.84
CA ALA A 113 19.19 -21.60 -12.87
C ALA A 113 17.78 -22.12 -12.54
N GLN A 114 16.90 -21.24 -12.02
CA GLN A 114 15.55 -21.58 -11.57
C GLN A 114 14.53 -20.49 -11.97
N PRO A 115 13.25 -20.87 -12.22
CA PRO A 115 12.19 -19.90 -12.38
C PRO A 115 11.92 -19.17 -11.06
N THR A 116 11.49 -17.92 -11.14
CA THR A 116 11.05 -17.11 -10.00
C THR A 116 9.65 -16.60 -10.25
N GLU A 117 8.84 -16.51 -9.18
CA GLU A 117 7.46 -16.08 -9.29
C GLU A 117 6.99 -15.31 -8.05
N ILE A 118 6.00 -14.46 -8.25
CA ILE A 118 5.16 -13.85 -7.22
C ILE A 118 3.73 -14.09 -7.68
N ASN A 119 2.93 -14.82 -6.90
CA ASN A 119 1.55 -15.15 -7.23
C ASN A 119 0.69 -15.13 -5.96
N GLU A 120 -0.60 -15.43 -6.12
CA GLU A 120 -1.57 -15.57 -5.02
C GLU A 120 -1.57 -14.39 -4.03
N ILE A 121 -1.33 -13.16 -4.51
CA ILE A 121 -1.20 -11.99 -3.65
C ILE A 121 -2.50 -11.73 -2.89
N GLN A 122 -2.40 -11.81 -1.56
CA GLN A 122 -3.47 -11.42 -0.64
C GLN A 122 -3.05 -10.20 0.16
N CYS A 123 -4.00 -9.30 0.41
CA CYS A 123 -3.80 -8.16 1.28
C CYS A 123 -4.89 -8.10 2.35
N ARG A 124 -4.54 -7.51 3.50
CA ARG A 124 -5.52 -7.17 4.53
C ARG A 124 -5.04 -5.96 5.31
N PHE A 125 -6.00 -5.17 5.79
CA PHE A 125 -5.73 -4.06 6.71
C PHE A 125 -6.04 -4.51 8.13
N VAL A 126 -5.11 -4.21 9.05
CA VAL A 126 -5.26 -4.52 10.47
C VAL A 126 -5.15 -3.22 11.27
N LEU A 127 -6.10 -3.00 12.18
CA LEU A 127 -6.06 -1.87 13.10
C LEU A 127 -4.84 -1.98 14.02
N CYS A 128 -3.89 -1.08 13.85
CA CYS A 128 -2.75 -0.95 14.75
C CYS A 128 -3.23 -0.41 16.10
N ARG A 129 -2.99 -1.14 17.19
CA ARG A 129 -3.20 -0.58 18.54
C ARG A 129 -2.18 0.53 18.77
N LYS A 130 -2.61 1.67 19.30
CA LYS A 130 -1.70 2.74 19.72
C LYS A 130 -0.69 2.15 20.72
N GLN A 131 0.60 2.25 20.41
CA GLN A 131 1.67 2.12 21.41
C GLN A 131 1.70 3.38 22.27
#